data_AF-A0A2S5VS79-F1
#
_entry.id   AF-A0A2S5VS79-F1
#
_cell.length_a   1.000
_cell.length_b   1.000
_cell.length_c   1.000
_cell.angle_alpha   90.00
_cell.angle_beta   90.00
_cell.angle_gamma   90.00
#
_symmetry.space_group_name_H-M   'P 1'
#
loop_
_entity.id
_entity.type
_entity.pdbx_description
1 polymer ?
#
loop_
_entity_poly.entity_id
_entity_poly.type
_entity_poly.pdbx_seq_one_letter_code
_entity_poly.pdbx_strand_id
1 'polypeptide(L)'
;MTGWWRRNRVALVATLVLAPLTVGIVFQNEWGGFREGRPVEPVDVAVGADTDFGTTTWRVDGADRIRWSSDPGVERELPVGTDLVVVHMTVIPHAIVDWASEGCTLMLDEADGDRSARTWEPASSSYLDLDFDDPTTTGCDSTRLGRYEAAVGFLVPVDAGEDADLRLAVQTVDQLPRYLRITL
;
A
#
# COMPACT_ATOMS: atom_id res chain seq x y z
N MET A 1 -10.58 -3.52 61.88
CA MET A 1 -10.61 -3.58 60.40
C MET A 1 -9.33 -4.17 59.76
N THR A 2 -8.21 -4.32 60.49
CA THR A 2 -6.91 -4.81 59.98
C THR A 2 -6.82 -6.33 59.70
N GLY A 3 -7.69 -7.14 60.32
CA GLY A 3 -7.66 -8.60 60.17
C GLY A 3 -8.05 -9.11 58.77
N TRP A 4 -8.96 -8.40 58.08
CA TRP A 4 -9.40 -8.76 56.73
C TRP A 4 -8.28 -8.55 55.70
N TRP A 5 -7.56 -7.43 55.79
CA TRP A 5 -6.42 -7.14 54.92
C TRP A 5 -5.29 -8.15 55.09
N ARG A 6 -5.00 -8.58 56.33
CA ARG A 6 -3.99 -9.62 56.57
C ARG A 6 -4.40 -10.99 56.02
N ARG A 7 -5.68 -11.36 56.15
CA ARG A 7 -6.20 -12.63 55.64
C ARG A 7 -6.24 -12.69 54.11
N ASN A 8 -6.48 -11.55 53.45
CA ASN A 8 -6.59 -11.45 52.00
C ASN A 8 -5.34 -10.89 51.30
N ARG A 9 -4.26 -10.65 52.05
CA ARG A 9 -2.98 -10.10 51.53
C ARG A 9 -2.52 -10.77 50.24
N VAL A 10 -2.55 -12.11 50.21
CA VAL A 10 -2.05 -12.89 49.07
C VAL A 10 -2.96 -12.69 47.86
N ALA A 11 -4.27 -12.71 48.05
CA ALA A 11 -5.23 -12.46 46.98
C ALA A 11 -5.11 -11.04 46.42
N LEU A 12 -4.94 -10.02 47.28
CA LEU A 12 -4.78 -8.64 46.86
C LEU A 12 -3.49 -8.41 46.07
N VAL A 13 -2.37 -9.00 46.50
CA VAL A 13 -1.10 -8.96 45.76
C VAL A 13 -1.25 -9.70 44.43
N ALA A 14 -1.88 -10.87 44.43
CA ALA A 14 -2.14 -11.61 43.20
C ALA A 14 -3.01 -10.79 42.22
N THR A 15 -4.06 -10.12 42.68
CA THR A 15 -4.87 -9.23 41.84
C THR A 15 -4.07 -8.04 41.31
N LEU A 16 -3.25 -7.39 42.15
CA LEU A 16 -2.40 -6.27 41.74
C LEU A 16 -1.36 -6.65 40.69
N VAL A 17 -0.93 -7.92 40.65
CA VAL A 17 0.02 -8.40 39.65
C VAL A 17 -0.69 -8.93 38.41
N LEU A 18 -1.69 -9.80 38.61
CA LEU A 18 -2.37 -10.50 37.51
C LEU A 18 -3.24 -9.54 36.70
N ALA A 19 -3.96 -8.61 37.31
CA ALA A 19 -4.82 -7.69 36.56
C ALA A 19 -4.05 -6.84 35.52
N PRO A 20 -2.98 -6.11 35.87
CA PRO A 20 -2.23 -5.35 34.86
C PRO A 20 -1.48 -6.26 33.89
N LEU A 21 -1.04 -7.45 34.31
CA LEU A 21 -0.40 -8.41 33.41
C LEU A 21 -1.38 -8.94 32.36
N THR A 22 -2.61 -9.29 32.75
CA THR A 22 -3.67 -9.68 31.81
C THR A 22 -4.03 -8.54 30.86
N VAL A 23 -4.19 -7.31 31.38
CA VAL A 23 -4.45 -6.13 30.54
C VAL A 23 -3.30 -5.91 29.55
N GLY A 24 -2.05 -6.03 30.00
CA GLY A 24 -0.87 -5.90 29.14
C GLY A 24 -0.80 -6.96 28.04
N ILE A 25 -1.12 -8.21 28.36
CA ILE A 25 -1.15 -9.31 27.38
C ILE A 25 -2.26 -9.08 26.35
N VAL A 26 -3.48 -8.75 26.78
CA VAL A 26 -4.60 -8.48 25.87
C VAL A 26 -4.27 -7.28 24.97
N PHE A 27 -3.76 -6.18 25.55
CA PHE A 27 -3.39 -5.00 24.79
C PHE A 27 -2.29 -5.31 23.77
N GLN A 28 -1.26 -6.05 24.15
CA GLN A 28 -0.20 -6.46 23.24
C GLN A 28 -0.71 -7.33 22.09
N ASN A 29 -1.62 -8.26 22.38
CA ASN A 29 -2.21 -9.15 21.38
C ASN A 29 -3.08 -8.39 20.38
N GLU A 30 -4.00 -7.55 20.87
CA GLU A 30 -4.88 -6.75 20.03
C GLU A 30 -4.11 -5.72 19.22
N TRP A 31 -3.11 -5.08 19.83
CA TRP A 31 -2.30 -4.06 19.17
C TRP A 31 -1.31 -4.66 18.16
N GLY A 32 -0.83 -5.88 18.40
CA GLY A 32 -0.06 -6.67 17.44
C GLY A 32 -0.90 -7.00 16.20
N GLY A 33 -2.05 -7.65 16.40
CA GLY A 33 -2.96 -8.01 15.31
C GLY A 33 -3.49 -6.79 14.52
N PHE A 34 -3.72 -5.66 15.20
CA PHE A 34 -4.09 -4.40 14.54
C PHE A 34 -3.04 -3.90 13.54
N ARG A 35 -1.75 -4.12 13.83
CA ARG A 35 -0.65 -3.74 12.92
C ARG A 35 -0.42 -4.79 11.84
N GLU A 36 -0.43 -6.07 12.18
CA GLU A 36 -0.13 -7.18 11.27
C GLU A 36 -1.01 -7.17 10.01
N GLY A 37 -2.25 -6.68 10.10
CA GLY A 37 -3.16 -6.54 8.96
C GLY A 37 -3.11 -5.21 8.22
N ARG A 38 -2.13 -4.32 8.49
CA ARG A 38 -2.08 -2.96 7.92
C ARG A 38 -0.70 -2.60 7.36
N PRO A 39 -0.63 -1.86 6.24
CA PRO A 39 0.63 -1.40 5.66
C PRO A 39 1.20 -0.25 6.50
N VAL A 40 1.98 -0.56 7.54
CA VAL A 40 2.53 0.45 8.47
C VAL A 40 4.06 0.48 8.52
N GLU A 41 4.73 -0.45 7.84
CA GLU A 41 6.19 -0.53 7.78
C GLU A 41 6.70 -0.33 6.34
N PRO A 42 7.04 0.91 5.93
CA PRO A 42 7.51 1.17 4.59
C PRO A 42 8.89 0.56 4.35
N VAL A 43 9.07 0.01 3.15
CA VAL A 43 10.34 -0.40 2.57
C VAL A 43 10.62 0.55 1.42
N ASP A 44 11.51 1.50 1.64
CA ASP A 44 11.83 2.52 0.64
C ASP A 44 12.67 1.93 -0.49
N VAL A 45 12.21 2.16 -1.72
CA VAL A 45 12.86 1.70 -2.95
C VAL A 45 12.96 2.87 -3.94
N ALA A 46 14.11 2.97 -4.60
CA ALA A 46 14.31 3.98 -5.64
C ALA A 46 13.65 3.54 -6.96
N VAL A 47 13.14 4.50 -7.73
CA VAL A 47 12.67 4.27 -9.10
C VAL A 47 13.78 3.64 -9.94
N GLY A 48 13.43 2.68 -10.78
CA GLY A 48 14.32 1.91 -11.65
C GLY A 48 15.05 0.74 -10.97
N ALA A 49 15.03 0.67 -9.63
CA ALA A 49 15.66 -0.43 -8.89
C ALA A 49 14.78 -1.69 -8.92
N ASP A 50 15.41 -2.85 -9.09
CA ASP A 50 14.77 -4.14 -8.79
C ASP A 50 14.69 -4.31 -7.26
N THR A 51 13.56 -4.76 -6.76
CA THR A 51 13.39 -5.15 -5.35
C THR A 51 12.54 -6.39 -5.22
N ASP A 52 13.08 -7.39 -4.54
CA ASP A 52 12.33 -8.59 -4.15
C ASP A 52 11.41 -8.28 -2.96
N PHE A 53 10.12 -8.56 -3.13
CA PHE A 53 9.11 -8.35 -2.11
C PHE A 53 8.05 -9.46 -2.19
N GLY A 54 7.99 -10.28 -1.13
CA GLY A 54 7.25 -11.54 -1.16
C GLY A 54 7.82 -12.49 -2.20
N THR A 55 6.94 -13.07 -3.01
CA THR A 55 7.31 -13.99 -4.10
C THR A 55 7.57 -13.30 -5.44
N THR A 56 7.75 -11.98 -5.47
CA THR A 56 7.81 -11.19 -6.71
C THR A 56 8.95 -10.17 -6.68
N THR A 57 9.71 -10.01 -7.78
CA THR A 57 10.53 -8.81 -8.01
C THR A 57 9.68 -7.72 -8.62
N TRP A 58 9.80 -6.52 -8.07
CA TRP A 58 9.19 -5.30 -8.54
C TRP A 58 10.27 -4.35 -9.06
N ARG A 59 9.99 -3.70 -10.18
CA ARG A 59 10.71 -2.50 -10.63
C ARG A 59 9.67 -1.49 -11.08
N VAL A 60 9.67 -0.30 -10.48
CA VAL A 60 8.91 0.85 -11.01
C VAL A 60 9.80 1.56 -12.00
N ASP A 61 9.37 1.63 -13.26
CA ASP A 61 10.16 2.19 -14.36
C ASP A 61 10.05 3.72 -14.40
N GLY A 62 8.90 4.26 -13.98
CA GLY A 62 8.64 5.70 -13.87
C GLY A 62 7.15 6.00 -13.85
N ALA A 63 6.81 7.29 -13.94
CA ALA A 63 5.43 7.74 -14.04
C ALA A 63 5.28 8.88 -15.06
N ASP A 64 4.19 8.84 -15.82
CA ASP A 64 3.76 9.91 -16.72
C ASP A 64 2.58 10.66 -16.12
N ARG A 65 2.51 11.98 -16.37
CA ARG A 65 1.38 12.81 -15.95
C ARG A 65 0.70 13.42 -17.18
N ILE A 66 -0.57 13.08 -17.37
CA ILE A 66 -1.44 13.63 -18.41
C ILE A 66 -2.36 14.65 -17.76
N ARG A 67 -2.20 15.92 -18.12
CA ARG A 67 -3.05 17.01 -17.62
C ARG A 67 -4.44 16.93 -18.26
N TRP A 68 -5.53 17.19 -17.53
CA TRP A 68 -6.88 17.20 -18.15
C TRP A 68 -7.00 18.19 -19.31
N SER A 69 -6.23 19.28 -19.27
CA SER A 69 -6.28 20.35 -20.26
C SER A 69 -5.37 20.13 -21.47
N SER A 70 -4.59 19.04 -21.52
CA SER A 70 -3.76 18.72 -22.69
C SER A 70 -4.56 17.93 -23.72
N ASP A 71 -4.12 17.93 -24.99
CA ASP A 71 -4.79 17.18 -26.06
C ASP A 71 -5.03 15.69 -25.66
N PRO A 72 -4.04 14.95 -25.11
CA PRO A 72 -4.26 13.57 -24.66
C PRO A 72 -5.24 13.41 -23.50
N GLY A 73 -5.41 14.45 -22.67
CA GLY A 73 -6.35 14.46 -21.55
C GLY A 73 -7.78 14.76 -22.00
N VAL A 74 -7.94 15.65 -22.98
CA VAL A 74 -9.23 15.94 -23.62
C VAL A 74 -9.72 14.74 -24.43
N GLU A 75 -8.84 14.09 -25.19
CA GLU A 75 -9.16 12.87 -25.95
C GLU A 75 -9.64 11.72 -25.04
N ARG A 76 -9.13 11.65 -23.82
CA ARG A 76 -9.52 10.64 -22.79
C ARG A 76 -10.68 11.10 -21.91
N GLU A 77 -11.28 12.25 -22.19
CA GLU A 77 -12.38 12.83 -21.42
C GLU A 77 -12.08 12.96 -19.92
N LEU A 78 -10.84 13.31 -19.56
CA LEU A 78 -10.45 13.46 -18.15
C LEU A 78 -11.33 14.51 -17.44
N PRO A 79 -11.80 14.24 -16.21
CA PRO A 79 -12.58 15.20 -15.46
C PRO A 79 -11.82 16.53 -15.28
N VAL A 80 -12.55 17.65 -15.40
CA VAL A 80 -11.98 18.97 -15.24
C VAL A 80 -11.39 19.11 -13.83
N GLY A 81 -10.12 19.56 -13.78
CA GLY A 81 -9.41 19.74 -12.51
C GLY A 81 -8.76 18.46 -11.96
N THR A 82 -8.72 17.38 -12.73
CA THR A 82 -7.99 16.15 -12.37
C THR A 82 -6.95 15.78 -13.41
N ASP A 83 -5.74 15.42 -13.00
CA ASP A 83 -4.74 14.86 -13.89
C ASP A 83 -4.72 13.33 -13.75
N LEU A 84 -4.29 12.66 -14.82
CA LEU A 84 -4.03 11.23 -14.80
C LEU A 84 -2.54 11.00 -14.60
N VAL A 85 -2.17 10.34 -13.50
CA VAL A 85 -0.81 9.86 -13.25
C VAL A 85 -0.77 8.37 -13.60
N VAL A 86 0.03 8.01 -14.60
CA VAL A 86 0.22 6.63 -15.05
C VAL A 86 1.57 6.14 -14.55
N VAL A 87 1.58 5.13 -13.70
CA VAL A 87 2.81 4.52 -13.18
C VAL A 87 3.10 3.25 -13.93
N HIS A 88 4.30 3.14 -14.48
CA HIS A 88 4.77 1.98 -15.24
C HIS A 88 5.67 1.10 -14.38
N MET A 89 5.45 -0.20 -14.43
CA MET A 89 6.24 -1.15 -13.65
C MET A 89 6.46 -2.47 -14.38
N THR A 90 7.61 -3.06 -14.11
CA THR A 90 7.94 -4.44 -14.44
C THR A 90 7.70 -5.32 -13.22
N VAL A 91 6.94 -6.40 -13.42
CA VAL A 91 6.63 -7.39 -12.38
C VAL A 91 7.20 -8.76 -12.79
N ILE A 92 7.98 -9.39 -11.91
CA ILE A 92 8.62 -10.70 -12.15
C ILE A 92 8.24 -11.66 -11.00
N PRO A 93 7.21 -12.50 -11.18
CA PRO A 93 6.85 -13.52 -10.20
C PRO A 93 7.92 -14.64 -10.13
N HIS A 94 8.34 -15.05 -8.94
CA HIS A 94 9.37 -16.09 -8.71
C HIS A 94 8.82 -17.44 -8.25
N ALA A 95 7.73 -17.46 -7.48
CA ALA A 95 7.19 -18.67 -6.90
C ALA A 95 5.68 -18.76 -7.15
N ILE A 96 5.28 -19.84 -7.81
CA ILE A 96 3.89 -20.23 -8.01
C ILE A 96 3.56 -21.20 -6.88
N VAL A 97 3.08 -20.69 -5.74
CA VAL A 97 2.46 -21.57 -4.74
C VAL A 97 0.98 -21.62 -5.11
N ASP A 98 0.49 -22.78 -5.52
CA ASP A 98 -0.92 -22.97 -5.90
C ASP A 98 -1.41 -22.06 -7.04
N TRP A 99 -0.81 -22.21 -8.23
CA TRP A 99 -1.35 -21.80 -9.55
C TRP A 99 -1.68 -20.30 -9.75
N ALA A 100 -1.23 -19.40 -8.86
CA ALA A 100 -1.33 -17.95 -9.02
C ALA A 100 -0.12 -17.22 -8.42
N SER A 101 0.22 -16.04 -8.96
CA SER A 101 1.12 -15.08 -8.30
C SER A 101 0.37 -14.29 -7.23
N GLU A 102 1.08 -13.76 -6.23
CA GLU A 102 0.49 -12.94 -5.18
C GLU A 102 -0.24 -11.73 -5.78
N GLY A 103 -1.52 -11.56 -5.41
CA GLY A 103 -2.25 -10.33 -5.72
C GLY A 103 -1.63 -9.12 -5.01
N CYS A 104 -1.79 -7.95 -5.60
CA CYS A 104 -1.27 -6.71 -5.02
C CYS A 104 -2.38 -5.66 -4.88
N THR A 105 -2.19 -4.73 -3.95
CA THR A 105 -2.91 -3.45 -3.89
C THR A 105 -1.92 -2.32 -4.17
N LEU A 106 -2.27 -1.45 -5.11
CA LEU A 106 -1.48 -0.30 -5.51
C LEU A 106 -2.20 0.95 -5.04
N MET A 107 -1.49 1.84 -4.33
CA MET A 107 -2.02 3.13 -3.91
C MET A 107 -1.03 4.22 -4.32
N LEU A 108 -1.53 5.38 -4.69
CA LEU A 108 -0.72 6.57 -4.90
C LEU A 108 -0.87 7.48 -3.68
N ASP A 109 0.25 7.88 -3.10
CA ASP A 109 0.31 8.75 -1.94
C ASP A 109 0.97 10.08 -2.31
N GLU A 110 0.48 11.16 -1.73
CA GLU A 110 1.19 12.44 -1.70
C GLU A 110 1.95 12.56 -0.38
N ALA A 111 3.23 12.90 -0.46
CA ALA A 111 4.11 12.98 0.70
C ALA A 111 3.81 14.17 1.63
N ASP A 112 3.76 13.91 2.94
CA ASP A 112 3.94 14.90 4.02
C ASP A 112 5.06 14.40 4.94
N GLY A 113 6.31 14.68 4.55
CA GLY A 113 7.49 14.10 5.19
C GLY A 113 7.48 12.57 5.08
N ASP A 114 7.44 11.86 6.20
CA ASP A 114 7.36 10.38 6.25
C ASP A 114 5.93 9.83 6.16
N ARG A 115 4.90 10.69 6.19
CA ARG A 115 3.49 10.30 6.15
C ARG A 115 2.87 10.57 4.78
N SER A 116 1.68 10.03 4.58
CA SER A 116 0.84 10.33 3.40
C SER A 116 -0.17 11.43 3.77
N ALA A 117 -0.21 12.51 2.99
CA ALA A 117 -1.16 13.61 3.14
C ALA A 117 -2.51 13.26 2.51
N ARG A 118 -2.45 12.72 1.29
CA ARG A 118 -3.57 12.26 0.49
C ARG A 118 -3.19 10.92 -0.14
N THR A 119 -4.20 10.08 -0.35
CA THR A 119 -4.04 8.74 -0.92
C THR A 119 -5.12 8.52 -1.97
N TRP A 120 -4.77 7.93 -3.11
CA TRP A 120 -5.66 7.64 -4.22
C TRP A 120 -5.59 6.16 -4.58
N GLU A 121 -6.77 5.61 -4.87
CA GLU A 121 -6.92 4.28 -5.45
C GLU A 121 -6.74 4.34 -6.97
N PRO A 122 -6.36 3.21 -7.61
CA PRO A 122 -6.30 3.12 -9.05
C PRO A 122 -7.63 3.52 -9.69
N ALA A 123 -7.57 4.32 -10.75
CA ALA A 123 -8.74 4.60 -11.55
C ALA A 123 -9.25 3.29 -12.15
N SER A 124 -10.52 2.95 -11.91
CA SER A 124 -11.07 1.73 -12.50
C SER A 124 -11.25 1.93 -14.01
N SER A 125 -11.02 0.85 -14.76
CA SER A 125 -11.26 0.79 -16.21
C SER A 125 -12.70 1.09 -16.63
N SER A 126 -13.65 1.08 -15.68
CA SER A 126 -15.04 1.45 -15.94
C SER A 126 -15.29 2.96 -15.93
N TYR A 127 -14.41 3.75 -15.31
CA TYR A 127 -14.56 5.21 -15.21
C TYR A 127 -13.85 5.97 -16.33
N LEU A 128 -12.82 5.37 -16.90
CA LEU A 128 -12.06 5.94 -17.98
C LEU A 128 -11.89 4.83 -19.01
N ASP A 129 -12.31 5.07 -20.25
CA ASP A 129 -12.07 4.19 -21.40
C ASP A 129 -10.57 4.30 -21.78
N LEU A 130 -9.69 4.03 -20.79
CA LEU A 130 -8.26 4.01 -20.96
C LEU A 130 -7.92 2.70 -21.64
N ASP A 131 -8.05 2.70 -22.97
CA ASP A 131 -7.17 1.90 -23.78
C ASP A 131 -5.75 2.45 -23.54
N PHE A 132 -5.05 1.86 -22.57
CA PHE A 132 -3.61 1.91 -22.57
C PHE A 132 -3.22 1.17 -23.85
N ASP A 133 -2.61 1.85 -24.83
CA ASP A 133 -2.30 1.37 -26.19
C ASP A 133 -1.41 0.10 -26.26
N ASP A 134 -1.15 -0.59 -25.15
CA ASP A 134 -0.27 -1.74 -24.98
C ASP A 134 -1.00 -2.82 -24.14
N PRO A 135 -0.66 -4.13 -24.23
CA PRO A 135 -1.29 -5.20 -23.43
C PRO A 135 -0.85 -5.17 -21.96
N THR A 136 -0.67 -3.96 -21.41
CA THR A 136 -0.38 -3.66 -20.03
C THR A 136 -1.61 -4.01 -19.20
N THR A 137 -1.41 -4.93 -18.25
CA THR A 137 -2.48 -5.25 -17.31
C THR A 137 -2.68 -4.07 -16.38
N THR A 138 -3.93 -3.71 -16.11
CA THR A 138 -4.30 -2.66 -15.16
C THR A 138 -3.97 -3.14 -13.75
N GLY A 139 -2.74 -2.87 -13.30
CA GLY A 139 -2.21 -3.38 -12.04
C GLY A 139 -1.68 -4.82 -12.10
N CYS A 140 -1.67 -5.51 -10.96
CA CYS A 140 -1.03 -6.81 -10.80
C CYS A 140 -1.97 -7.96 -11.19
N ASP A 141 -1.54 -8.78 -12.14
CA ASP A 141 -2.28 -9.95 -12.61
C ASP A 141 -1.77 -11.21 -11.91
N SER A 142 -2.56 -11.73 -10.97
CA SER A 142 -2.26 -12.97 -10.26
C SER A 142 -2.24 -14.21 -11.17
N THR A 143 -2.75 -14.11 -12.40
CA THR A 143 -2.76 -15.24 -13.37
C THR A 143 -1.51 -15.26 -14.24
N ARG A 144 -0.70 -14.19 -14.24
CA ARG A 144 0.56 -14.13 -14.99
C ARG A 144 1.68 -14.81 -14.19
N LEU A 145 2.34 -15.75 -14.85
CA LEU A 145 3.37 -16.61 -14.26
C LEU A 145 4.80 -16.27 -14.70
N GLY A 146 4.96 -15.33 -15.63
CA GLY A 146 6.25 -14.86 -16.13
C GLY A 146 6.32 -13.34 -16.09
N ARG A 147 7.51 -12.77 -16.37
CA ARG A 147 7.72 -11.32 -16.42
C ARG A 147 6.65 -10.64 -17.28
N TYR A 148 6.05 -9.58 -16.75
CA TYR A 148 5.13 -8.72 -17.49
C TYR A 148 5.33 -7.26 -17.14
N GLU A 149 4.87 -6.40 -18.04
CA GLU A 149 4.79 -4.96 -17.85
C GLU A 149 3.35 -4.62 -17.45
N ALA A 150 3.23 -3.76 -16.44
CA ALA A 150 1.95 -3.29 -15.93
C ALA A 150 1.97 -1.76 -15.87
N ALA A 151 0.81 -1.19 -16.15
CA ALA A 151 0.57 0.24 -16.01
C ALA A 151 -0.65 0.42 -15.10
N VAL A 152 -0.58 1.41 -14.22
CA VAL A 152 -1.69 1.76 -13.34
C VAL A 152 -1.94 3.26 -13.40
N GLY A 153 -3.18 3.65 -13.68
CA GLY A 153 -3.60 5.04 -13.73
C GLY A 153 -4.22 5.48 -12.41
N PHE A 154 -3.92 6.69 -11.97
CA PHE A 154 -4.53 7.35 -10.82
C PHE A 154 -5.07 8.71 -11.24
N LEU A 155 -6.34 9.00 -10.92
CA LEU A 155 -6.90 10.33 -11.06
C LEU A 155 -6.60 11.14 -9.81
N VAL A 156 -5.82 12.20 -9.96
CA VAL A 156 -5.43 13.08 -8.87
C VAL A 156 -5.88 14.52 -9.16
N PRO A 157 -6.20 15.32 -8.14
CA PRO A 157 -6.39 16.76 -8.31
C PRO A 157 -5.18 17.43 -8.98
N VAL A 158 -5.39 18.50 -9.75
CA VAL A 158 -4.30 19.21 -10.46
C VAL A 158 -3.18 19.73 -9.55
N ASP A 159 -3.53 20.06 -8.30
CA ASP A 159 -2.60 20.52 -7.26
C ASP A 159 -1.82 19.37 -6.60
N ALA A 160 -2.22 18.12 -6.84
CA ALA A 160 -1.53 16.97 -6.28
C ALA A 160 -0.12 16.86 -6.85
N GLY A 161 0.86 16.70 -5.97
CA GLY A 161 2.25 16.53 -6.35
C GLY A 161 2.94 17.78 -6.92
N GLU A 162 2.35 18.98 -6.78
CA GLU A 162 3.00 20.24 -7.21
C GLU A 162 3.97 20.76 -6.15
N ASP A 163 3.61 20.62 -4.87
CA ASP A 163 4.41 21.06 -3.71
C ASP A 163 5.01 19.89 -2.91
N ALA A 164 4.70 18.65 -3.30
CA ALA A 164 5.08 17.43 -2.59
C ALA A 164 5.38 16.29 -3.56
N ASP A 165 6.21 15.34 -3.15
CA ASP A 165 6.51 14.18 -3.99
C ASP A 165 5.33 13.19 -3.99
N LEU A 166 5.07 12.58 -5.15
CA LEU A 166 4.17 11.44 -5.26
C LEU A 166 4.91 10.15 -4.93
N ARG A 167 4.22 9.20 -4.30
CA ARG A 167 4.78 7.91 -3.90
C ARG A 167 3.85 6.78 -4.28
N LEU A 168 4.36 5.76 -4.95
CA LEU A 168 3.63 4.52 -5.14
C LEU A 168 3.81 3.64 -3.90
N ALA A 169 2.70 3.16 -3.34
CA ALA A 169 2.69 2.13 -2.32
C ALA A 169 2.25 0.79 -2.96
N VAL A 170 3.10 -0.23 -2.87
CA VAL A 170 2.79 -1.60 -3.30
C VAL A 170 2.62 -2.48 -2.08
N GLN A 171 1.44 -3.10 -1.97
CA GLN A 171 1.07 -3.93 -0.84
C GLN A 171 0.75 -5.34 -1.34
N THR A 172 1.30 -6.36 -0.67
CA THR A 172 0.86 -7.74 -0.82
C THR A 172 0.43 -8.25 0.55
N VAL A 173 -0.69 -8.98 0.59
CA VAL A 173 -1.34 -9.39 1.86
C VAL A 173 -0.38 -10.20 2.72
N ASP A 174 0.41 -11.08 2.11
CA ASP A 174 1.35 -11.96 2.80
C ASP A 174 2.62 -11.26 3.30
N GLN A 175 2.84 -9.99 2.94
CA GLN A 175 3.97 -9.19 3.39
C GLN A 175 3.60 -8.14 4.44
N LEU A 176 2.31 -8.00 4.79
CA LEU A 176 1.90 -7.10 5.86
C LEU A 176 2.59 -7.48 7.19
N PRO A 177 3.00 -6.49 8.00
CA PRO A 177 2.70 -5.06 7.91
C PRO A 177 3.60 -4.26 6.95
N ARG A 178 4.55 -4.91 6.27
CA ARG A 178 5.46 -4.23 5.35
C ARG A 178 4.78 -3.90 4.03
N TYR A 179 5.25 -2.83 3.39
CA TYR A 179 4.83 -2.46 2.04
C TYR A 179 5.99 -1.76 1.32
N LEU A 180 6.04 -1.82 -0.01
CA LEU A 180 7.04 -1.04 -0.76
C LEU A 180 6.56 0.39 -0.90
N ARG A 181 7.49 1.35 -0.75
CA ARG A 181 7.26 2.77 -0.96
C ARG A 181 8.27 3.29 -1.98
N ILE A 182 7.77 3.80 -3.11
CA ILE A 182 8.59 4.26 -4.23
C ILE A 182 8.27 5.73 -4.51
N THR A 183 9.23 6.62 -4.37
CA THR A 183 9.07 8.06 -4.71
C THR A 183 9.19 8.26 -6.21
N LEU A 184 8.16 8.84 -6.85
CA LEU A 184 8.03 9.02 -8.30
C LEU A 184 8.63 10.33 -8.80
#